data_AF-A0A1B3PGX0-F1
#
_entry.id   AF-A0A1B3PGX0-F1
#
_cell.length_a   1.000
_cell.length_b   1.000
_cell.length_c   1.000
_cell.angle_alpha   90.00
_cell.angle_beta   90.00
_cell.angle_gamma   90.00
#
_symmetry.space_group_name_H-M   'P 1'
#
loop_
_entity.id
_entity.type
_entity.pdbx_description
1 polymer ?
#
loop_
_entity_poly.entity_id
_entity_poly.type
_entity_poly.pdbx_seq_one_letter_code
_entity_poly.pdbx_strand_id
1 'polypeptide(L)'
;MLFSLGLLLLMVLLVGVPAFVHLRWPVALAWAALLPPVLFQCGNWAYLGYLDPFWPIAMAVSTAVALVAAAVLGMVVLRWAGKR
;
A
#
# COMPACT_ATOMS: atom_id res chain seq x y z
N MET A 1 -10.44 -10.38 -9.16
CA MET A 1 -10.68 -9.17 -8.34
C MET A 1 -10.30 -9.36 -6.87
N LEU A 2 -10.91 -10.31 -6.13
CA LEU A 2 -10.64 -10.51 -4.69
C LEU A 2 -9.16 -10.85 -4.38
N PHE A 3 -8.52 -11.68 -5.20
CA PHE A 3 -7.12 -12.07 -5.02
C PHE A 3 -6.16 -10.86 -5.11
N SER A 4 -6.35 -10.00 -6.11
CA SER A 4 -5.55 -8.79 -6.33
C SER A 4 -5.70 -7.77 -5.20
N LEU A 5 -6.93 -7.59 -4.69
CA LEU A 5 -7.20 -6.72 -3.53
C LEU A 5 -6.58 -7.28 -2.25
N GLY A 6 -6.67 -8.59 -2.03
CA GLY A 6 -6.03 -9.25 -0.90
C GLY A 6 -4.51 -9.11 -0.92
N LEU A 7 -3.90 -9.22 -2.11
CA LEU A 7 -2.46 -9.06 -2.29
C LEU A 7 -2.00 -7.61 -2.04
N LEU A 8 -2.77 -6.62 -2.54
CA LEU A 8 -2.53 -5.20 -2.24
C LEU A 8 -2.59 -4.92 -0.73
N LEU A 9 -3.62 -5.43 -0.04
CA LEU A 9 -3.76 -5.28 1.42
C LEU A 9 -2.62 -5.95 2.17
N LEU A 10 -2.20 -7.14 1.74
CA LEU A 10 -1.05 -7.83 2.32
C LEU A 10 0.22 -6.98 2.19
N MET A 11 0.46 -6.37 1.02
CA MET A 11 1.60 -5.48 0.81
C MET A 11 1.52 -4.21 1.66
N VAL A 12 0.33 -3.60 1.80
CA VAL A 12 0.11 -2.47 2.70
C VAL A 12 0.44 -2.84 4.14
N LEU A 13 0.07 -4.04 4.60
CA LEU A 13 0.42 -4.53 5.94
C LEU A 13 1.93 -4.75 6.08
N LEU A 14 2.55 -5.43 5.11
CA LEU A 14 3.97 -5.79 5.13
C LEU A 14 4.88 -4.55 5.12
N VAL A 15 4.51 -3.52 4.36
CA VAL A 15 5.26 -2.26 4.25
C VAL A 15 4.84 -1.28 5.34
N GLY A 16 3.54 -1.19 5.59
CA GLY A 16 2.95 -0.19 6.49
C GLY A 16 3.29 -0.43 7.95
N VAL A 17 3.25 -1.68 8.45
CA VAL A 17 3.59 -1.97 9.85
C VAL A 17 5.02 -1.49 10.20
N PRO A 18 6.09 -1.90 9.50
CA PRO A 18 7.43 -1.42 9.81
C PRO A 18 7.58 0.08 9.55
N ALA A 19 6.92 0.63 8.52
CA ALA A 19 6.95 2.06 8.23
C ALA A 19 6.36 2.88 9.38
N PHE A 20 5.19 2.52 9.91
CA PHE A 20 4.57 3.24 11.03
C PHE A 20 5.31 3.05 12.36
N VAL A 21 6.12 2.00 12.50
CA VAL A 21 6.97 1.78 13.70
C VAL A 21 8.25 2.63 13.66
N HIS A 22 8.87 2.79 12.49
CA HIS A 22 10.22 3.39 12.38
C HIS A 22 10.24 4.80 11.78
N LEU A 23 9.21 5.19 11.01
CA LEU A 23 9.14 6.48 10.33
C LEU A 23 8.13 7.41 10.98
N ARG A 24 8.29 8.71 10.74
CA ARG A 24 7.29 9.71 11.14
C ARG A 24 5.99 9.48 10.38
N TRP A 25 4.86 9.68 11.06
CA TRP A 25 3.52 9.38 10.57
C TRP A 25 3.21 9.79 9.11
N PRO A 26 3.48 11.03 8.65
CA PRO A 26 3.17 11.41 7.27
C PRO A 26 4.06 10.68 6.24
N VAL A 27 5.31 10.40 6.60
CA VAL A 27 6.26 9.68 5.74
C VAL A 27 5.87 8.20 5.67
N ALA A 28 5.52 7.60 6.81
CA ALA A 28 5.03 6.22 6.87
C ALA A 28 3.77 6.03 6.03
N LEU A 29 2.82 6.97 6.11
CA LEU A 29 1.58 6.94 5.34
C LEU A 29 1.84 7.03 3.84
N ALA A 30 2.71 7.95 3.41
CA ALA A 30 3.07 8.10 2.01
C ALA A 30 3.69 6.82 1.44
N TRP A 31 4.65 6.22 2.14
CA TRP A 31 5.27 4.97 1.71
C TRP A 31 4.29 3.79 1.70
N ALA A 32 3.47 3.63 2.74
CA ALA A 32 2.48 2.57 2.82
C ALA A 32 1.36 2.71 1.77
N ALA A 33 1.08 3.93 1.30
CA ALA A 33 0.07 4.19 0.27
C ALA A 33 0.61 4.04 -1.16
N LEU A 34 1.87 4.45 -1.42
CA LEU A 34 2.45 4.50 -2.76
C LEU A 34 3.23 3.24 -3.13
N LEU A 35 3.98 2.65 -2.19
CA LEU A 35 4.84 1.51 -2.52
C LEU A 35 4.04 0.29 -2.97
N PRO A 36 2.94 -0.11 -2.30
CA PRO A 36 2.14 -1.26 -2.72
C PRO A 36 1.56 -1.17 -4.14
N PRO A 37 0.87 -0.08 -4.55
CA PRO A 37 0.37 0.02 -5.91
C PRO A 37 1.49 0.10 -6.94
N VAL A 38 2.64 0.74 -6.64
CA VAL A 38 3.79 0.76 -7.56
C VAL A 38 4.31 -0.66 -7.79
N LEU A 39 4.57 -1.40 -6.71
CA LEU A 39 5.06 -2.78 -6.81
C LEU A 39 4.05 -3.69 -7.51
N PHE A 40 2.75 -3.48 -7.28
CA PHE A 40 1.70 -4.22 -7.96
C PHE A 40 1.71 -3.98 -9.47
N GLN A 41 1.84 -2.72 -9.92
CA GLN A 41 1.91 -2.43 -11.35
C GLN A 41 3.22 -2.90 -11.98
N CYS A 42 4.36 -2.74 -11.30
CA CYS A 42 5.64 -3.26 -11.76
C CYS A 42 5.63 -4.78 -11.90
N GLY A 43 5.07 -5.49 -10.91
CA GLY A 43 4.91 -6.94 -10.96
C GLY A 43 3.97 -7.39 -12.08
N ASN A 44 2.87 -6.65 -12.28
CA ASN A 44 1.93 -6.93 -13.36
C ASN A 44 2.57 -6.72 -14.75
N TRP A 45 3.37 -5.67 -14.91
CA TRP A 45 4.13 -5.43 -16.13
C TRP A 45 5.16 -6.54 -16.39
N ALA A 46 5.91 -6.95 -15.36
CA ALA A 46 6.87 -8.04 -15.48
C ALA A 46 6.19 -9.38 -15.83
N TYR A 47 4.99 -9.63 -15.31
CA TYR A 47 4.23 -10.85 -15.57
C TYR A 47 3.59 -10.88 -16.97
N LEU A 48 2.99 -9.77 -17.40
CA LEU A 48 2.29 -9.68 -18.69
C LEU A 48 3.22 -9.39 -19.87
N GLY A 49 4.43 -8.86 -19.62
CA GLY A 49 5.38 -8.45 -20.64
C GLY A 49 5.02 -7.14 -21.36
N TYR A 50 3.87 -6.53 -21.04
CA TYR A 50 3.44 -5.24 -21.54
C TYR A 50 2.73 -4.44 -20.45
N LEU A 51 2.65 -3.12 -20.64
CA LEU A 51 1.97 -2.21 -19.73
C LEU A 51 0.51 -2.09 -20.14
N ASP A 52 -0.42 -2.40 -19.23
CA ASP A 52 -1.86 -2.32 -19.51
C ASP A 52 -2.26 -0.88 -19.87
N PRO A 53 -3.05 -0.60 -20.92
CA PRO A 53 -3.42 0.77 -21.31
C PRO A 53 -4.12 1.56 -20.20
N PHE A 54 -4.82 0.87 -19.29
CA PHE A 54 -5.55 1.46 -18.17
C PHE A 54 -4.72 1.49 -16.87
N TRP A 55 -3.41 1.20 -16.95
CA TRP A 55 -2.49 1.25 -15.82
C TRP A 55 -2.57 2.56 -15.01
N PRO A 56 -2.76 3.77 -15.58
CA PRO A 56 -2.79 5.00 -14.77
C PRO A 56 -4.04 5.04 -13.87
N ILE A 57 -5.17 4.54 -14.38
CA ILE A 57 -6.43 4.48 -13.63
C ILE A 57 -6.31 3.41 -12.55
N ALA A 58 -5.78 2.23 -12.90
CA ALA A 58 -5.53 1.16 -11.94
C ALA A 58 -4.58 1.61 -10.83
N MET A 59 -3.57 2.42 -11.16
CA MET A 59 -2.64 3.02 -10.21
C MET A 59 -3.35 4.01 -9.27
N ALA A 60 -4.15 4.92 -9.81
CA ALA A 60 -4.89 5.90 -9.02
C ALA A 60 -5.87 5.23 -8.03
N VAL A 61 -6.64 4.26 -8.50
CA VAL A 61 -7.59 3.51 -7.67
C VAL A 61 -6.87 2.69 -6.60
N SER A 62 -5.80 1.97 -6.98
CA SER A 62 -5.03 1.16 -6.02
C SER A 62 -4.35 2.03 -4.96
N THR A 63 -3.89 3.23 -5.33
CA THR A 63 -3.30 4.19 -4.39
C THR A 63 -4.36 4.76 -3.44
N ALA A 64 -5.56 5.09 -3.93
CA ALA A 64 -6.64 5.56 -3.07
C ALA A 64 -7.05 4.48 -2.04
N VAL A 65 -7.19 3.23 -2.47
CA VAL A 65 -7.50 2.10 -1.57
C VAL A 65 -6.35 1.87 -0.59
N ALA A 66 -5.10 1.86 -1.06
CA ALA A 66 -3.92 1.70 -0.21
C ALA A 66 -3.77 2.83 0.82
N LEU A 67 -4.11 4.07 0.46
CA LEU A 67 -4.09 5.21 1.37
C LEU A 67 -5.11 5.04 2.51
N VAL A 68 -6.34 4.65 2.19
CA VAL A 68 -7.38 4.39 3.21
C VAL A 68 -6.93 3.25 4.12
N ALA A 69 -6.44 2.15 3.55
CA ALA A 69 -5.94 1.00 4.31
C ALA A 69 -4.74 1.38 5.20
N ALA A 70 -3.79 2.16 4.68
CA ALA A 70 -2.63 2.63 5.40
C ALA A 70 -3.00 3.61 6.54
N ALA A 71 -3.99 4.48 6.33
CA ALA A 71 -4.47 5.39 7.38
C ALA A 71 -5.09 4.61 8.54
N VAL A 72 -5.94 3.62 8.22
CA VAL A 72 -6.53 2.71 9.22
C VAL A 72 -5.44 1.94 9.96
N LEU A 73 -4.48 1.37 9.22
CA LEU A 73 -3.35 0.64 9.80
C LEU A 73 -2.50 1.54 10.71
N GLY A 74 -2.21 2.77 10.29
CA GLY A 74 -1.44 3.74 11.06
C GLY A 74 -2.14 4.11 12.36
N MET A 75 -3.46 4.30 12.35
CA MET A 75 -4.24 4.53 13.58
C MET A 75 -4.17 3.34 14.54
N VAL A 76 -4.27 2.11 14.02
CA VAL A 76 -4.15 0.89 14.84
C VAL A 76 -2.73 0.78 15.41
N VAL A 77 -1.69 0.88 14.58
CA VAL A 77 -0.30 0.77 15.02
C VAL A 77 0.05 1.84 16.04
N LEU A 78 -0.34 3.10 15.83
CA LEU A 78 -0.10 4.18 16.81
C LEU A 78 -0.82 3.93 18.14
N ARG A 79 -2.06 3.44 18.12
CA ARG A 79 -2.81 3.14 19.35
C ARG A 79 -2.17 2.02 20.16
N TRP A 80 -1.53 1.06 19.50
CA TRP A 80 -0.85 -0.05 20.15
C TRP A 80 0.60 0.29 20.53
N ALA A 81 1.32 1.06 19.71
CA ALA A 81 2.69 1.48 19.95
C ALA A 81 2.80 2.64 20.95
N GLY A 82 1.79 3.51 21.05
CA GLY A 82 1.68 4.59 22.04
C GLY A 82 1.34 4.13 23.47
N LYS A 83 1.30 2.81 23.71
CA LYS A 83 1.30 2.21 25.05
C LYS A 83 2.73 1.87 25.56
N ARG A 84 3.77 2.42 24.92
CA ARG A 84 5.15 2.39 25.45
C ARG A 84 5.48 3.70 26.14
#